data_AF-A0A1Q7SQE4-F1
#
_entry.id   AF-A0A1Q7SQE4-F1
#
_cell.length_a   1.000
_cell.length_b   1.000
_cell.length_c   1.000
_cell.angle_alpha   90.00
_cell.angle_beta   90.00
_cell.angle_gamma   90.00
#
_symmetry.space_group_name_H-M   'P 1'
#
loop_
_entity.id
_entity.type
_entity.pdbx_description
1 polymer ?
#
loop_
_entity_poly.entity_id
_entity_poly.type
_entity_poly.pdbx_seq_one_letter_code
_entity_poly.pdbx_strand_id
1 'polypeptide(L)'
;MASVNPTVFHMLERLVGKRVLAVINRDFGYEGTLAVVSHEPPGVWLTESEAVILRSTVVSPIPQIVNREPKGDTFLHLDAIQRLESVSEGKPSARR
;
A
#
# COMPACT_ATOMS: atom_id res chain seq x y z
N MET A 1 0.05 -35.33 2.54
CA MET A 1 0.81 -34.07 2.66
C MET A 1 -0.18 -32.96 2.96
N ALA A 2 -0.16 -32.39 4.16
CA ALA A 2 -1.05 -31.28 4.49
C ALA A 2 -0.63 -30.04 3.68
N SER A 3 -1.55 -29.48 2.89
CA SER A 3 -1.33 -28.19 2.23
C SER A 3 -1.23 -27.13 3.31
N VAL A 4 -0.06 -26.52 3.50
CA VAL A 4 0.09 -25.37 4.39
C VAL A 4 -0.68 -24.22 3.76
N ASN A 5 -1.74 -23.76 4.43
CA ASN A 5 -2.46 -22.57 3.99
C ASN A 5 -1.52 -21.36 4.11
N PRO A 6 -1.37 -20.54 3.06
CA PRO A 6 -0.49 -19.38 3.11
C PRO A 6 -0.95 -18.40 4.19
N THR A 7 -0.02 -17.97 5.04
CA THR A 7 -0.30 -16.92 6.02
C THR A 7 -0.33 -15.55 5.35
N VAL A 8 -0.83 -14.52 6.05
CA VAL A 8 -0.78 -13.13 5.58
C VAL A 8 0.65 -12.70 5.23
N PHE A 9 1.64 -13.11 6.02
CA PHE A 9 3.05 -12.85 5.73
C PHE A 9 3.47 -13.44 4.39
N HIS A 10 3.14 -14.70 4.10
CA HIS A 10 3.43 -15.31 2.79
C HIS A 10 2.74 -14.57 1.63
N MET A 11 1.55 -13.99 1.86
CA MET A 11 0.87 -13.18 0.84
C MET A 11 1.59 -11.84 0.62
N LEU A 12 2.02 -11.17 1.68
CA LEU A 12 2.77 -9.91 1.62
C LEU A 12 4.15 -10.10 0.98
N GLU A 13 4.84 -11.20 1.30
CA GLU A 13 6.15 -11.54 0.71
C GLU A 13 6.08 -11.65 -0.82
N ARG A 14 4.95 -12.12 -1.38
CA ARG A 14 4.72 -12.18 -2.84
C ARG A 14 4.52 -10.80 -3.50
N LEU A 15 4.39 -9.75 -2.70
CA LEU A 15 4.31 -8.36 -3.14
C LEU A 15 5.64 -7.62 -3.01
N VAL A 16 6.67 -8.23 -2.43
CA VAL A 16 8.00 -7.61 -2.33
C VAL A 16 8.53 -7.27 -3.73
N GLY A 17 9.09 -6.07 -3.87
CA GLY A 17 9.53 -5.47 -5.12
C GLY A 17 8.42 -4.83 -5.95
N LYS A 18 7.15 -4.95 -5.56
CA LYS A 18 6.03 -4.31 -6.25
C LYS A 18 5.67 -2.99 -5.60
N ARG A 19 5.16 -2.07 -6.43
CA ARG A 19 4.54 -0.83 -5.95
C ARG A 19 3.18 -1.15 -5.34
N VAL A 20 2.95 -0.68 -4.12
CA VAL A 20 1.75 -0.94 -3.34
C VAL A 20 1.17 0.36 -2.79
N LEU A 21 -0.15 0.38 -2.61
CA LEU A 21 -0.89 1.40 -1.88
C LEU A 21 -1.35 0.80 -0.54
N ALA A 22 -0.77 1.25 0.56
CA ALA A 22 -1.17 0.93 1.92
C ALA A 22 -2.16 1.99 2.42
N VAL A 23 -3.43 1.62 2.52
CA VAL A 23 -4.50 2.50 2.98
C VAL A 23 -4.59 2.42 4.51
N ILE A 24 -4.36 3.54 5.18
CA ILE A 24 -4.41 3.65 6.66
C ILE A 24 -5.83 3.97 7.12
N ASN A 25 -6.51 4.85 6.40
CA ASN A 25 -7.92 5.15 6.59
C ASN A 25 -8.57 5.61 5.27
N ARG A 26 -9.83 6.02 5.31
CA ARG A 26 -10.60 6.40 4.12
C ARG A 26 -9.92 7.46 3.25
N ASP A 27 -9.24 8.42 3.86
CA ASP A 27 -8.75 9.63 3.20
C ASP A 27 -7.21 9.70 3.14
N PHE A 28 -6.51 8.69 3.69
CA PHE A 28 -5.06 8.71 3.86
C PHE A 28 -4.41 7.33 3.71
N GLY A 29 -3.24 7.32 3.07
CA GLY A 29 -2.42 6.13 2.88
C GLY A 29 -0.97 6.46 2.53
N TYR A 30 -0.22 5.42 2.20
CA TYR A 30 1.12 5.51 1.64
C TYR A 30 1.21 4.71 0.36
N GLU A 31 1.88 5.25 -0.65
CA GLU A 31 2.26 4.51 -1.85
C GLU A 31 3.77 4.39 -1.92
N GLY A 32 4.30 3.22 -2.25
CA GLY A 32 5.73 3.00 -2.37
C GLY A 32 6.05 1.58 -2.82
N THR A 33 7.33 1.27 -2.96
CA THR A 33 7.76 -0.10 -3.31
C THR A 33 7.91 -0.92 -2.04
N LEU A 34 7.22 -2.06 -1.95
CA LEU A 34 7.34 -2.96 -0.80
C LEU A 34 8.73 -3.59 -0.80
N ALA A 35 9.61 -3.15 0.11
CA ALA A 35 10.99 -3.62 0.17
C ALA A 35 11.14 -4.87 1.04
N VAL A 36 10.51 -4.87 2.22
CA VAL A 36 10.65 -5.95 3.21
C VAL A 36 9.35 -6.13 3.98
N VAL A 37 9.03 -7.38 4.31
CA VAL A 37 7.99 -7.74 5.28
C VAL A 37 8.68 -8.07 6.61
N SER A 38 8.28 -7.39 7.68
CA SER A 38 8.79 -7.60 9.04
C SER A 38 7.79 -8.46 9.81
N HIS A 39 8.28 -9.51 10.48
CA HIS A 39 7.46 -10.34 11.36
C HIS A 39 7.44 -9.80 12.80
N GLU A 40 8.50 -9.10 13.22
CA GLU A 40 8.65 -8.58 14.57
C GLU A 40 9.39 -7.23 14.55
N PRO A 41 8.68 -6.09 14.73
CA PRO A 41 7.22 -5.97 14.81
C PRO A 41 6.54 -6.29 13.46
N PRO A 42 5.28 -6.77 13.47
CA PRO A 42 4.56 -7.13 12.26
C PRO A 42 4.28 -5.88 11.41
N GLY A 43 4.90 -5.80 10.23
CA GLY A 43 4.81 -4.62 9.40
C GLY A 43 5.46 -4.76 8.04
N VAL A 44 5.50 -3.66 7.31
CA VAL A 44 6.08 -3.55 5.98
C VAL A 44 6.97 -2.33 5.87
N TRP A 45 8.07 -2.45 5.15
CA TRP A 45 8.92 -1.34 4.75
C TRP A 45 8.60 -0.95 3.32
N LEU A 46 8.30 0.32 3.11
CA LEU A 46 8.15 0.92 1.79
C LEU A 46 9.36 1.79 1.48
N THR A 47 9.97 1.60 0.32
CA THR A 47 10.99 2.51 -0.22
C THR A 47 10.35 3.48 -1.21
N GLU A 48 10.99 4.65 -1.38
CA GLU A 48 10.50 5.74 -2.23
C GLU A 48 9.03 6.09 -1.93
N SER A 49 8.67 6.02 -0.65
CA SER A 49 7.29 6.14 -0.22
C SER A 49 6.81 7.59 -0.28
N GLU A 50 5.55 7.74 -0.67
CA GLU A 50 4.80 8.98 -0.66
C GLU A 50 3.61 8.80 0.28
N ALA A 51 3.40 9.76 1.18
CA ALA A 51 2.12 9.91 1.86
C ALA A 51 1.09 10.40 0.85
N VAL A 52 -0.06 9.74 0.76
CA VAL A 52 -1.09 10.05 -0.24
C VAL A 52 -2.42 10.42 0.42
N ILE A 53 -3.10 11.42 -0.15
CA ILE A 53 -4.45 11.79 0.23
C ILE A 53 -5.42 11.16 -0.76
N LEU A 54 -6.38 10.40 -0.24
CA LEU A 54 -7.44 9.74 -0.99
C LEU A 54 -8.72 10.58 -0.90
N ARG A 55 -9.44 10.72 -2.00
CA ARG A 55 -10.73 11.43 -2.00
C ARG A 55 -11.75 10.79 -2.92
N SER A 56 -12.97 10.61 -2.42
CA SER A 56 -14.17 10.26 -3.17
C SER A 56 -15.12 11.46 -3.22
N THR A 57 -15.83 11.66 -4.33
CA THR A 57 -16.89 12.67 -4.45
C THR A 57 -18.21 11.99 -4.82
N VAL A 58 -19.33 12.72 -4.73
CA VAL A 58 -20.65 12.21 -5.16
C VAL A 58 -20.62 11.77 -6.64
N VAL A 59 -19.88 12.50 -7.48
CA VAL A 59 -19.75 12.21 -8.92
C VAL A 59 -18.66 11.18 -9.24
N SER A 60 -17.74 10.91 -8.31
CA SER A 60 -16.68 9.91 -8.43
C SER A 60 -16.51 9.18 -7.09
N PRO A 61 -17.33 8.14 -6.83
CA PRO A 61 -17.40 7.50 -5.52
C PRO A 61 -16.16 6.63 -5.21
N ILE A 62 -15.37 6.27 -6.22
CA ILE A 62 -14.15 5.48 -6.06
C ILE A 62 -13.02 6.41 -5.58
N PRO A 63 -12.44 6.21 -4.38
CA PRO A 63 -11.36 7.04 -3.89
C PRO A 63 -10.20 7.12 -4.88
N GLN A 64 -9.78 8.35 -5.19
CA GLN A 64 -8.62 8.63 -6.05
C GLN A 64 -7.55 9.33 -5.23
N ILE A 65 -6.28 9.13 -5.60
CA ILE A 65 -5.17 9.89 -5.03
C ILE A 65 -5.23 11.32 -5.59
N VAL A 66 -5.43 12.30 -4.72
CA VAL A 66 -5.52 13.73 -5.09
C VAL A 66 -4.28 14.52 -4.70
N ASN A 67 -3.46 14.01 -3.79
CA ASN A 67 -2.21 14.62 -3.38
C ASN A 67 -1.19 13.56 -2.95
N ARG A 68 0.11 13.88 -3.10
CA ARG A 68 1.27 13.05 -2.79
C ARG A 68 2.33 13.91 -2.11
N GLU A 69 2.91 13.42 -1.03
CA GLU A 69 4.03 14.07 -0.35
C GLU A 69 5.15 13.03 -0.11
N PRO A 70 6.38 13.27 -0.59
CA PRO A 70 7.48 12.31 -0.43
C PRO A 70 7.86 12.16 1.05
N LYS A 71 8.05 10.91 1.49
CA LYS A 71 8.48 10.56 2.85
C LYS A 71 9.76 9.72 2.90
N GLY A 72 10.20 9.16 1.77
CA GLY A 72 11.42 8.35 1.71
C GLY A 72 11.15 6.91 2.15
N ASP A 73 11.96 6.35 3.04
CA ASP A 73 11.74 5.00 3.54
C ASP A 73 10.81 5.02 4.76
N THR A 74 9.69 4.29 4.67
CA THR A 74 8.64 4.31 5.70
C THR A 74 8.33 2.90 6.19
N PHE A 75 8.37 2.70 7.50
CA PHE A 75 7.83 1.51 8.16
C PHE A 75 6.35 1.70 8.50
N LEU A 76 5.52 0.71 8.15
CA LEU A 76 4.10 0.67 8.49
C LEU A 76 3.80 -0.60 9.28
N HIS A 77 3.29 -0.44 10.50
CA HIS A 77 2.78 -1.55 11.30
C HIS A 77 1.49 -2.11 10.69
N LEU A 78 1.31 -3.44 10.67
CA LEU A 78 0.13 -4.06 10.05
C LEU A 78 -1.19 -3.60 10.70
N ASP A 79 -1.20 -3.35 12.02
CA ASP A 79 -2.38 -2.84 12.73
C ASP A 79 -2.86 -1.47 12.24
N ALA A 80 -1.99 -0.69 11.61
CA ALA A 80 -2.35 0.61 11.03
C ALA A 80 -2.92 0.49 9.61
N ILE A 81 -2.77 -0.65 8.95
CA ILE A 81 -3.14 -0.84 7.55
C ILE A 81 -4.53 -1.46 7.47
N GLN A 82 -5.48 -0.71 6.90
CA GLN A 82 -6.82 -1.23 6.62
C GLN A 82 -6.86 -2.08 5.35
N ARG A 83 -6.05 -1.70 4.35
CA ARG A 83 -6.02 -2.38 3.06
C ARG A 83 -4.68 -2.16 2.38
N LEU A 84 -4.19 -3.19 1.68
CA LEU A 84 -2.97 -3.12 0.89
C LEU A 84 -3.29 -3.56 -0.54
N GLU A 85 -3.06 -2.68 -1.50
CA GLU A 85 -3.39 -2.87 -2.90
C GLU A 85 -2.11 -2.87 -3.74
N SER A 86 -1.95 -3.82 -4.67
CA SER A 86 -0.86 -3.76 -5.65
C SER A 86 -1.19 -2.76 -6.75
N VAL A 87 -0.33 -1.78 -6.98
CA VAL A 87 -0.48 -0.83 -8.08
C VAL A 87 0.15 -1.45 -9.33
N SER A 88 -0.67 -1.77 -10.33
CA SER A 88 -0.16 -2.26 -11.60
C SER A 88 0.47 -1.10 -12.38
N GLU A 89 1.63 -1.30 -13.02
CA GLU A 89 2.34 -0.29 -13.82
C GLU A 89 1.57 0.23 -15.06
N GLY A 90 0.32 -0.20 -15.24
CA GLY A 90 -0.53 0.08 -16.41
C GLY A 90 -1.66 1.07 -16.15
N LYS A 91 -1.35 2.29 -15.71
CA LYS A 91 -1.97 3.55 -16.20
C LYS A 91 -1.46 4.73 -15.38
N PRO A 92 -0.87 5.76 -16.02
CA PRO A 92 -0.73 7.05 -15.35
C PRO A 92 -2.14 7.51 -14.96
N SER A 93 -2.30 7.84 -13.68
CA SER A 93 -3.44 8.61 -13.17
C SER A 93 -3.76 9.68 -14.20
N ALA A 94 -4.94 9.60 -14.80
CA ALA A 94 -5.35 10.50 -15.86
C ALA A 94 -5.29 11.94 -15.34
N ARG A 95 -4.21 12.65 -15.67
CA ARG A 95 -4.21 14.11 -15.71
C ARG A 95 -5.21 14.48 -16.80
N ARG A 96 -6.40 14.93 -16.39
CA ARG A 96 -7.30 15.73 -17.20
C ARG A 96 -7.39 17.11 -16.57
#